data_AF-A0A850UGY3-F1
#
_entry.id   AF-A0A850UGY3-F1
#
_cell.length_a   1.000
_cell.length_b   1.000
_cell.length_c   1.000
_cell.angle_alpha   90.00
_cell.angle_beta   90.00
_cell.angle_gamma   90.00
#
_symmetry.space_group_name_H-M   'P 1'
#
loop_
_entity.id
_entity.type
_entity.pdbx_description
1 polymer ?
#
loop_
_entity_poly.entity_id
_entity_poly.type
_entity_poly.pdbx_seq_one_letter_code
_entity_poly.pdbx_strand_id
1 'polypeptide(L)'
;FAAEGPVFCSGHDLKELSSEDDVKHHSEVFELCAEVMTLIQKLPVPVIAKVNGLATAAGCQLVASCDIAVASEKSQFATPGVNIGLFCSTPAVALGRSLPRKVALEMLFTGEPLSAHEALMHGLVSKVVPEDKLEEETMKISQKICDSSKSVLALGKATFYRQITQDLDTAYKITTKVMVDNLTLRDGQEGIEAFVQKRKPVWSH
;
A
#
# COMPACT_ATOMS: atom_id res chain seq x y z
N PHE A 1 8.29 3.83 -1.21
CA PHE A 1 8.08 5.25 -1.52
C PHE A 1 8.39 6.11 -0.29
N ALA A 2 9.17 7.17 -0.50
CA ALA A 2 9.45 8.22 0.47
C ALA A 2 9.40 9.57 -0.28
N ALA A 3 9.21 10.67 0.43
CA ALA A 3 9.13 12.01 -0.14
C ALA A 3 10.11 12.96 0.55
N GLU A 4 10.46 14.03 -0.15
CA GLU A 4 11.26 15.13 0.38
C GLU A 4 10.35 16.29 0.84
N GLY A 5 10.67 16.88 1.99
CA GLY A 5 9.91 18.00 2.54
C GLY A 5 8.73 17.61 3.45
N PRO A 6 7.89 18.58 3.86
CA PRO A 6 6.85 18.39 4.87
C PRO A 6 5.55 17.79 4.33
N VAL A 7 5.43 17.61 3.01
CA VAL A 7 4.25 17.05 2.34
C VAL A 7 4.72 15.81 1.60
N PHE A 8 4.12 14.65 1.93
CA PHE A 8 4.43 13.40 1.25
C PHE A 8 3.98 13.44 -0.21
N CYS A 9 2.72 13.81 -0.45
CA CYS A 9 2.17 14.05 -1.78
C CYS A 9 0.82 14.76 -1.63
N SER A 10 0.62 15.87 -2.34
CA SER A 10 -0.64 16.62 -2.35
C SER A 10 -1.71 16.03 -3.28
N GLY A 11 -1.32 15.08 -4.13
CA GLY A 11 -2.16 14.54 -5.21
C GLY A 11 -1.72 15.06 -6.58
N HIS A 12 -2.66 15.09 -7.52
CA HIS A 12 -2.43 15.63 -8.86
C HIS A 12 -2.09 17.13 -8.82
N ASP A 13 -1.31 17.61 -9.79
CA ASP A 13 -1.20 19.04 -10.03
C ASP A 13 -2.50 19.53 -10.68
N LEU A 14 -3.26 20.37 -9.96
CA LEU A 14 -4.54 20.88 -10.45
C LEU A 14 -4.39 21.78 -11.69
N LYS A 15 -3.18 22.25 -11.99
CA LYS A 15 -2.89 23.00 -13.21
C LYS A 15 -3.00 22.14 -14.48
N GLU A 16 -2.88 20.82 -14.35
CA GLU A 16 -3.06 19.85 -15.46
C GLU A 16 -4.54 19.41 -15.62
N LEU A 17 -5.44 19.94 -14.78
CA LEU A 17 -6.86 19.58 -14.74
C LEU A 17 -7.76 20.79 -15.03
N SER A 18 -7.27 21.73 -15.82
CA SER A 18 -7.99 22.96 -16.10
C SER A 18 -9.10 22.74 -17.14
N SER A 19 -10.08 23.65 -17.20
CA SER A 19 -11.10 23.58 -18.25
C SER A 19 -10.57 23.86 -19.66
N GLU A 20 -9.34 24.36 -19.78
CA GLU A 20 -8.69 24.63 -21.07
C GLU A 20 -8.04 23.37 -21.65
N ASP A 21 -7.80 22.35 -20.81
CA ASP A 21 -7.21 21.07 -21.22
C ASP A 21 -8.26 20.12 -21.82
N ASP A 22 -7.80 19.25 -22.73
CA ASP A 22 -8.67 18.28 -23.40
C ASP A 22 -9.09 17.15 -22.45
N VAL A 23 -10.32 16.65 -22.59
CA VAL A 23 -10.86 15.50 -21.84
C VAL A 23 -9.97 14.27 -22.00
N LYS A 24 -9.33 14.12 -23.17
CA LYS A 24 -8.36 13.05 -23.38
C LYS A 24 -7.15 13.17 -22.45
N HIS A 25 -6.62 14.38 -22.27
CA HIS A 25 -5.50 14.62 -21.35
C HIS A 25 -5.89 14.28 -19.90
N HIS A 26 -7.06 14.75 -19.45
CA HIS A 26 -7.58 14.39 -18.12
C HIS A 26 -7.70 12.87 -17.94
N SER A 27 -8.17 12.16 -18.98
CA SER A 27 -8.29 10.71 -18.95
C SER A 27 -6.92 10.05 -18.81
N GLU A 28 -5.93 10.48 -19.60
CA GLU A 28 -4.54 9.98 -19.51
C GLU A 28 -3.94 10.18 -18.11
N VAL A 29 -4.16 11.33 -17.48
CA VAL A 29 -3.69 11.63 -16.11
C VAL A 29 -4.27 10.63 -15.08
N PHE A 30 -5.59 10.40 -15.12
CA PHE A 30 -6.23 9.49 -14.17
C PHE A 30 -5.97 8.01 -14.47
N GLU A 31 -5.90 7.63 -15.75
CA GLU A 31 -5.58 6.26 -16.17
C GLU A 31 -4.14 5.88 -15.78
N LEU A 32 -3.17 6.77 -16.02
CA LEU A 32 -1.79 6.56 -15.59
C LEU A 32 -1.68 6.43 -14.07
N CYS A 33 -2.40 7.28 -13.32
CA CYS A 33 -2.44 7.18 -11.87
C CYS A 33 -3.00 5.83 -11.41
N ALA A 34 -4.12 5.39 -12.00
CA ALA A 34 -4.70 4.09 -11.70
C ALA A 34 -3.76 2.93 -12.07
N GLU A 35 -3.07 3.02 -13.20
CA GLU A 35 -2.06 2.04 -13.61
C GLU A 35 -0.96 1.92 -12.55
N VAL A 36 -0.36 3.04 -12.11
CA VAL A 36 0.65 3.05 -11.05
C VAL A 36 0.15 2.35 -9.78
N MET A 37 -1.07 2.67 -9.31
CA MET A 37 -1.62 2.04 -8.10
C MET A 37 -1.83 0.53 -8.27
N THR A 38 -2.30 0.08 -9.44
CA THR A 38 -2.45 -1.36 -9.69
C THR A 38 -1.11 -2.08 -9.87
N LEU A 39 -0.10 -1.40 -10.41
CA LEU A 39 1.25 -1.95 -10.54
C LEU A 39 1.89 -2.19 -9.18
N ILE A 40 1.68 -1.32 -8.20
CA ILE A 40 2.17 -1.51 -6.82
C ILE A 40 1.75 -2.88 -6.27
N GLN A 41 0.48 -3.26 -6.44
CA GLN A 41 -0.05 -4.56 -5.97
C GLN A 41 0.48 -5.75 -6.80
N LYS A 42 0.79 -5.53 -8.09
CA LYS A 42 1.28 -6.56 -9.01
C LYS A 42 2.80 -6.78 -8.94
N LEU A 43 3.56 -5.87 -8.34
CA LEU A 43 5.00 -6.00 -8.21
C LEU A 43 5.38 -7.27 -7.44
N PRO A 44 6.44 -8.00 -7.85
CA PRO A 44 6.87 -9.25 -7.20
C PRO A 44 7.59 -8.99 -5.86
N VAL A 45 7.69 -7.75 -5.42
CA VAL A 45 8.29 -7.34 -4.14
C VAL A 45 7.29 -6.51 -3.35
N PRO A 46 7.31 -6.59 -2.01
CA PRO A 46 6.52 -5.69 -1.17
C PRO A 46 6.94 -4.23 -1.36
N VAL A 47 5.97 -3.32 -1.32
CA VAL A 47 6.16 -1.87 -1.43
C VAL A 47 5.76 -1.21 -0.13
N ILE A 48 6.69 -0.45 0.44
CA ILE A 48 6.50 0.27 1.71
C ILE A 48 6.36 1.77 1.45
N ALA A 49 5.31 2.40 1.98
CA ALA A 49 5.23 3.85 2.10
C ALA A 49 5.85 4.32 3.42
N LYS A 50 6.80 5.25 3.35
CA LYS A 50 7.38 5.97 4.49
C LYS A 50 6.86 7.40 4.47
N VAL A 51 5.87 7.68 5.30
CA VAL A 51 5.13 8.95 5.29
C VAL A 51 5.65 9.85 6.41
N ASN A 52 6.15 11.02 6.03
CA ASN A 52 6.52 12.06 6.98
C ASN A 52 5.82 13.37 6.64
N GLY A 53 4.66 13.60 7.25
CA GLY A 53 3.84 14.80 7.00
C GLY A 53 2.55 14.49 6.25
N LEU A 54 2.12 15.42 5.41
CA LEU A 54 0.76 15.40 4.85
C LEU A 54 0.65 14.57 3.56
N ALA A 55 -0.32 13.67 3.49
CA ALA A 55 -0.70 12.94 2.28
C ALA A 55 -2.18 13.20 1.93
N THR A 56 -2.46 13.87 0.82
CA THR A 56 -3.84 14.23 0.42
C THR A 56 -4.23 13.70 -0.95
N ALA A 57 -5.54 13.48 -1.15
CA ALA A 57 -6.11 13.06 -2.43
C ALA A 57 -5.36 11.85 -3.03
N ALA A 58 -4.77 11.96 -4.23
CA ALA A 58 -4.01 10.87 -4.84
C ALA A 58 -2.70 10.53 -4.08
N GLY A 59 -2.18 11.44 -3.24
CA GLY A 59 -1.11 11.13 -2.29
C GLY A 59 -1.55 10.18 -1.19
N CYS A 60 -2.77 10.34 -0.67
CA CYS A 60 -3.38 9.40 0.27
C CYS A 60 -3.72 8.06 -0.41
N GLN A 61 -4.17 8.11 -1.67
CA GLN A 61 -4.36 6.92 -2.52
C GLN A 61 -3.07 6.12 -2.67
N LEU A 62 -1.92 6.77 -2.87
CA LEU A 62 -0.62 6.11 -2.98
C LEU A 62 -0.25 5.36 -1.69
N VAL A 63 -0.47 5.99 -0.53
CA VAL A 63 -0.24 5.35 0.78
C VAL A 63 -1.12 4.10 0.92
N ALA A 64 -2.42 4.25 0.70
CA ALA A 64 -3.40 3.16 0.82
C ALA A 64 -3.19 2.03 -0.22
N SER A 65 -2.44 2.30 -1.30
CA SER A 65 -2.13 1.30 -2.33
C SER A 65 -0.86 0.50 -2.05
N CYS A 66 -0.01 0.96 -1.12
CA CYS A 66 1.20 0.23 -0.71
C CYS A 66 0.84 -0.96 0.18
N ASP A 67 1.69 -2.00 0.20
CA ASP A 67 1.45 -3.20 1.00
C ASP A 67 1.62 -2.93 2.51
N ILE A 68 2.54 -2.02 2.85
CA ILE A 68 2.86 -1.59 4.20
C ILE A 68 3.02 -0.07 4.19
N ALA A 69 2.55 0.60 5.25
CA ALA A 69 2.80 2.02 5.46
C ALA A 69 3.29 2.29 6.88
N VAL A 70 4.38 3.05 6.99
CA VAL A 70 4.94 3.57 8.24
C VAL A 70 4.82 5.08 8.20
N ALA A 71 4.23 5.67 9.22
CA ALA A 71 4.01 7.11 9.31
C ALA A 71 4.68 7.71 10.54
N SER A 72 5.14 8.96 10.45
CA SER A 72 5.50 9.72 11.66
C SER A 72 4.24 10.15 12.41
N GLU A 73 4.34 10.35 13.73
CA GLU A 73 3.23 10.81 14.59
C GLU A 73 2.59 12.12 14.11
N LYS A 74 3.37 12.99 13.45
CA LYS A 74 2.89 14.26 12.89
C LYS A 74 2.18 14.12 11.54
N SER A 75 2.19 12.93 10.93
CA SER A 75 1.61 12.73 9.61
C SER A 75 0.09 12.85 9.64
N GLN A 76 -0.48 13.28 8.51
CA GLN A 76 -1.92 13.46 8.35
C GLN A 76 -2.38 12.95 6.98
N PHE A 77 -3.61 12.45 6.91
CA PHE A 77 -4.17 11.79 5.72
C PHE A 77 -5.53 12.35 5.39
N ALA A 78 -5.74 12.86 4.18
CA ALA A 78 -7.01 13.49 3.82
C ALA A 78 -7.45 13.22 2.37
N THR A 79 -8.74 13.40 2.11
CA THR A 79 -9.31 13.40 0.75
C THR A 79 -10.09 14.71 0.50
N PRO A 80 -9.41 15.87 0.47
CA PRO A 80 -10.05 17.18 0.50
C PRO A 80 -10.60 17.64 -0.86
N GLY A 81 -10.68 16.76 -1.86
CA GLY A 81 -11.08 17.14 -3.22
C GLY A 81 -12.49 17.75 -3.30
N VAL A 82 -13.39 17.42 -2.37
CA VAL A 82 -14.71 18.03 -2.28
C VAL A 82 -14.65 19.55 -2.06
N ASN A 83 -13.62 20.04 -1.35
CA ASN A 83 -13.42 21.47 -1.05
C ASN A 83 -13.04 22.29 -2.30
N ILE A 84 -12.64 21.62 -3.38
CA ILE A 84 -12.29 22.22 -4.67
C ILE A 84 -13.23 21.77 -5.81
N GLY A 85 -14.35 21.12 -5.47
CA GLY A 85 -15.34 20.65 -6.45
C GLY A 85 -14.94 19.38 -7.23
N LEU A 86 -13.88 18.69 -6.83
CA LEU A 86 -13.41 17.45 -7.47
C LEU A 86 -13.41 16.29 -6.45
N PHE A 87 -14.52 15.56 -6.39
CA PHE A 87 -14.63 14.43 -5.45
C PHE A 87 -13.48 13.42 -5.65
N CYS A 88 -12.88 12.96 -4.55
CA CYS A 88 -11.76 12.02 -4.56
C CYS A 88 -12.19 10.58 -4.90
N SER A 89 -12.82 10.38 -6.05
CA SER A 89 -13.37 9.10 -6.51
C SER A 89 -12.31 8.02 -6.71
N THR A 90 -11.18 8.35 -7.36
CA THR A 90 -10.07 7.41 -7.55
C THR A 90 -9.34 7.09 -6.23
N PRO A 91 -9.05 8.07 -5.33
CA PRO A 91 -8.60 7.76 -3.98
C PRO A 91 -9.55 6.85 -3.18
N ALA A 92 -10.88 7.02 -3.33
CA ALA A 92 -11.88 6.22 -2.64
C ALA A 92 -11.76 4.72 -2.93
N VAL A 93 -11.18 4.32 -4.06
CA VAL A 93 -10.92 2.91 -4.40
C VAL A 93 -9.97 2.27 -3.38
N ALA A 94 -8.86 2.94 -3.06
CA ALA A 94 -7.85 2.42 -2.12
C ALA A 94 -8.31 2.61 -0.67
N LEU A 95 -8.88 3.78 -0.34
CA LEU A 95 -9.40 4.05 1.01
C LEU A 95 -10.54 3.11 1.38
N GLY A 96 -11.48 2.84 0.46
CA GLY A 96 -12.59 1.93 0.71
C GLY A 96 -12.19 0.46 0.90
N ARG A 97 -10.95 0.09 0.53
CA ARG A 97 -10.35 -1.23 0.81
C ARG A 97 -9.52 -1.26 2.09
N SER A 98 -9.14 -0.11 2.61
CA SER A 98 -8.26 0.02 3.78
C SER A 98 -9.02 0.40 5.05
N LEU A 99 -10.04 1.25 4.93
CA LEU A 99 -10.76 1.86 6.05
C LEU A 99 -12.18 1.29 6.20
N PRO A 100 -12.75 1.30 7.42
CA PRO A 100 -14.18 1.12 7.60
C PRO A 100 -14.97 2.15 6.79
N ARG A 101 -16.09 1.71 6.21
CA ARG A 101 -16.93 2.56 5.34
C ARG A 101 -17.30 3.91 5.96
N LYS A 102 -17.54 3.98 7.28
CA LYS A 102 -17.92 5.23 7.96
C LYS A 102 -16.78 6.23 8.01
N VAL A 103 -15.57 5.77 8.32
CA VAL A 103 -14.36 6.59 8.33
C VAL A 103 -14.05 7.07 6.90
N ALA A 104 -14.06 6.17 5.92
CA ALA A 104 -13.79 6.53 4.54
C ALA A 104 -14.78 7.56 3.98
N LEU A 105 -16.08 7.38 4.22
CA LEU A 105 -17.10 8.31 3.73
C LEU A 105 -17.06 9.66 4.44
N GLU A 106 -16.74 9.69 5.74
CA GLU A 106 -16.54 10.94 6.46
C GLU A 106 -15.40 11.74 5.82
N MET A 107 -14.22 11.14 5.67
CA MET A 107 -13.07 11.79 5.01
C MET A 107 -13.40 12.27 3.58
N LEU A 108 -14.15 11.48 2.81
CA LEU A 108 -14.48 11.80 1.42
C LEU A 108 -15.52 12.92 1.30
N PHE A 109 -16.48 13.00 2.23
CA PHE A 109 -17.54 14.01 2.20
C PHE A 109 -17.15 15.32 2.89
N THR A 110 -16.30 15.28 3.91
CA THR A 110 -15.88 16.48 4.66
C THR A 110 -14.53 17.02 4.18
N GLY A 111 -13.67 16.15 3.64
CA GLY A 111 -12.29 16.49 3.33
C GLY A 111 -11.37 16.63 4.54
N GLU A 112 -11.89 16.39 5.76
CA GLU A 112 -11.12 16.52 7.00
C GLU A 112 -10.02 15.46 7.11
N PRO A 113 -8.85 15.81 7.67
CA PRO A 113 -7.74 14.89 7.81
C PRO A 113 -7.94 13.91 8.99
N LEU A 114 -7.45 12.68 8.82
CA LEU A 114 -7.09 11.81 9.92
C LEU A 114 -5.67 12.09 10.39
N SER A 115 -5.45 12.09 11.70
CA SER A 115 -4.12 11.98 12.29
C SER A 115 -3.48 10.62 11.99
N ALA A 116 -2.16 10.53 12.14
CA ALA A 116 -1.44 9.26 12.00
C ALA A 116 -1.99 8.16 12.94
N HIS A 117 -2.36 8.52 14.17
CA HIS A 117 -2.89 7.57 15.15
C HIS A 117 -4.28 7.05 14.78
N GLU A 118 -5.17 7.91 14.26
CA GLU A 118 -6.47 7.48 13.74
C GLU A 118 -6.30 6.61 12.49
N ALA A 119 -5.38 6.98 11.58
CA ALA A 119 -5.03 6.18 10.42
C ALA A 119 -4.53 4.78 10.81
N LEU A 120 -3.72 4.67 11.88
CA LEU A 120 -3.28 3.38 12.43
C LEU A 120 -4.45 2.59 13.02
N MET A 121 -5.27 3.25 13.84
CA MET A 121 -6.42 2.64 14.51
C MET A 121 -7.41 2.03 13.50
N HIS A 122 -7.58 2.68 12.35
CA HIS A 122 -8.52 2.24 11.31
C HIS A 122 -7.88 1.41 10.19
N GLY A 123 -6.57 1.13 10.24
CA GLY A 123 -5.90 0.22 9.31
C GLY A 123 -5.39 0.86 8.01
N LEU A 124 -5.34 2.19 7.92
CA LEU A 124 -4.75 2.89 6.77
C LEU A 124 -3.21 2.83 6.80
N VAL A 125 -2.59 2.81 7.99
CA VAL A 125 -1.15 2.63 8.15
C VAL A 125 -0.84 1.46 9.08
N SER A 126 0.31 0.83 8.88
CA SER A 126 0.75 -0.35 9.64
C SER A 126 1.48 0.02 10.93
N LYS A 127 2.16 1.17 10.95
CA LYS A 127 2.95 1.67 12.09
C LYS A 127 2.92 3.19 12.16
N VAL A 128 2.94 3.71 13.39
CA VAL A 128 3.16 5.12 13.71
C VAL A 128 4.29 5.20 14.73
N VAL A 129 5.25 6.08 14.48
CA VAL A 129 6.43 6.29 15.34
C VAL A 129 6.81 7.77 15.40
N PRO A 130 7.56 8.21 16.43
CA PRO A 130 8.19 9.53 16.42
C PRO A 130 8.97 9.79 15.13
N GLU A 131 9.01 11.04 14.67
CA GLU A 131 9.64 11.40 13.39
C GLU A 131 11.11 10.97 13.30
N ASP A 132 11.86 11.11 14.38
CA ASP A 132 13.27 10.72 14.49
C ASP A 132 13.48 9.19 14.43
N LYS A 133 12.42 8.41 14.62
CA LYS A 133 12.41 6.94 14.53
C LYS A 133 11.83 6.39 13.23
N LEU A 134 11.32 7.25 12.35
CA LEU A 134 10.64 6.84 11.12
C LEU A 134 11.56 6.05 10.18
N GLU A 135 12.80 6.50 10.01
CA GLU A 135 13.80 5.80 9.17
C GLU A 135 14.14 4.43 9.75
N GLU A 136 14.44 4.39 11.05
CA GLU A 136 14.83 3.18 11.76
C GLU A 136 13.75 2.09 11.65
N GLU A 137 12.49 2.43 11.95
CA GLU A 137 11.39 1.45 11.91
C GLU A 137 11.07 1.01 10.47
N THR A 138 11.15 1.92 9.49
CA THR A 138 10.95 1.56 8.07
C THR A 138 12.05 0.60 7.60
N MET A 139 13.30 0.90 7.91
CA MET A 139 14.45 0.06 7.52
C MET A 139 14.43 -1.30 8.20
N LYS A 140 13.98 -1.36 9.45
CA LYS A 140 13.79 -2.64 10.17
C LYS A 140 12.78 -3.55 9.45
N ILE A 141 11.66 -3.02 8.98
CA ILE A 141 10.68 -3.80 8.20
C ILE A 141 11.28 -4.22 6.85
N SER A 142 11.91 -3.28 6.15
CA SER A 142 12.57 -3.53 4.86
C SER A 142 13.62 -4.65 4.97
N GLN A 143 14.50 -4.58 5.98
CA GLN A 143 15.53 -5.58 6.21
C GLN A 143 14.90 -6.95 6.49
N LYS A 144 13.82 -7.02 7.26
CA LYS A 144 13.14 -8.29 7.53
C LYS A 144 12.57 -8.95 6.27
N ILE A 145 12.09 -8.13 5.33
CA ILE A 145 11.64 -8.59 4.02
C ILE A 145 12.85 -9.07 3.18
N CYS A 146 13.95 -8.33 3.18
CA CYS A 146 15.19 -8.70 2.48
C CYS A 146 15.82 -9.98 3.05
N ASP A 147 15.64 -10.27 4.34
CA ASP A 147 16.11 -11.50 4.98
C ASP A 147 15.28 -12.74 4.61
N SER A 148 14.23 -12.60 3.78
CA SER A 148 13.30 -13.66 3.40
C SER A 148 13.48 -14.07 1.94
N SER A 149 12.95 -15.23 1.54
CA SER A 149 12.97 -15.65 0.13
C SER A 149 12.16 -14.70 -0.76
N LYS A 150 12.82 -14.03 -1.70
CA LYS A 150 12.17 -13.21 -2.74
C LYS A 150 11.12 -14.00 -3.53
N SER A 151 11.41 -15.24 -3.89
CA SER A 151 10.48 -16.07 -4.68
C SER A 151 9.22 -16.44 -3.89
N VAL A 152 9.36 -16.76 -2.61
CA VAL A 152 8.24 -17.05 -1.71
C VAL A 152 7.41 -15.80 -1.45
N LEU A 153 8.05 -14.65 -1.22
CA LEU A 153 7.37 -13.37 -1.04
C LEU A 153 6.56 -12.96 -2.28
N ALA A 154 7.15 -13.09 -3.48
CA ALA A 154 6.47 -12.81 -4.74
C ALA A 154 5.22 -13.67 -4.91
N LEU A 155 5.34 -14.98 -4.66
CA LEU A 155 4.24 -15.94 -4.74
C LEU A 155 3.14 -15.60 -3.72
N GLY A 156 3.52 -15.29 -2.48
CA GLY A 156 2.62 -14.93 -1.39
C GLY A 156 1.84 -13.67 -1.69
N LYS A 157 2.51 -12.59 -2.10
CA LYS A 157 1.89 -11.30 -2.44
C LYS A 157 0.89 -11.46 -3.59
N ALA A 158 1.30 -12.06 -4.70
CA ALA A 158 0.41 -12.27 -5.85
C ALA A 158 -0.82 -13.11 -5.48
N THR A 159 -0.64 -14.12 -4.64
CA THR A 159 -1.74 -14.99 -4.19
C THR A 159 -2.68 -14.28 -3.24
N PHE A 160 -2.16 -13.47 -2.32
CA PHE A 160 -2.95 -12.71 -1.36
C PHE A 160 -3.96 -11.78 -2.07
N TYR A 161 -3.49 -10.97 -3.02
CA TYR A 161 -4.38 -10.07 -3.77
C TYR A 161 -5.35 -10.80 -4.68
N ARG A 162 -4.97 -11.98 -5.20
CA ARG A 162 -5.88 -12.81 -6.01
C ARG A 162 -7.01 -13.41 -5.18
N GLN A 163 -6.73 -13.87 -3.96
CA GLN A 163 -7.72 -14.60 -3.15
C GLN A 163 -8.70 -13.68 -2.41
N ILE A 164 -8.26 -12.49 -1.98
CA ILE A 164 -9.03 -11.65 -1.03
C ILE A 164 -10.36 -11.12 -1.60
N THR A 165 -10.52 -11.17 -2.92
CA THR A 165 -11.72 -10.75 -3.63
C THR A 165 -12.65 -11.90 -4.01
N GLN A 166 -12.30 -13.14 -3.67
CA GLN A 166 -13.05 -14.33 -4.02
C GLN A 166 -14.00 -14.75 -2.89
N ASP A 167 -14.97 -15.60 -3.22
CA ASP A 167 -15.69 -16.37 -2.20
C ASP A 167 -14.74 -17.34 -1.47
N LEU A 168 -15.16 -17.79 -0.29
CA LEU A 168 -14.32 -18.59 0.60
C LEU A 168 -13.82 -19.89 -0.03
N ASP A 169 -14.68 -20.61 -0.77
CA ASP A 169 -14.33 -21.90 -1.37
C ASP A 169 -13.33 -21.71 -2.52
N THR A 170 -13.55 -20.70 -3.36
CA THR A 170 -12.61 -20.34 -4.43
C THR A 170 -11.28 -19.88 -3.85
N ALA A 171 -11.27 -19.06 -2.80
CA ALA A 171 -10.07 -18.59 -2.12
C ALA A 171 -9.24 -19.77 -1.58
N TYR A 172 -9.87 -20.76 -0.94
CA TYR A 172 -9.17 -21.95 -0.43
C TYR A 172 -8.65 -22.87 -1.53
N LYS A 173 -9.38 -23.02 -2.65
CA LYS A 173 -8.87 -23.79 -3.81
C LYS A 173 -7.62 -23.15 -4.39
N ILE A 174 -7.63 -21.83 -4.57
CA ILE A 174 -6.48 -21.06 -5.08
C ILE A 174 -5.28 -21.21 -4.13
N THR A 175 -5.48 -20.92 -2.85
CA THR A 175 -4.39 -20.89 -1.86
C THR A 175 -3.82 -22.28 -1.59
N THR A 176 -4.64 -23.33 -1.54
CA THR A 176 -4.17 -24.72 -1.37
C THR A 176 -3.26 -25.14 -2.52
N LYS A 177 -3.65 -24.86 -3.77
CA LYS A 177 -2.80 -25.14 -4.93
C LYS A 177 -1.46 -24.39 -4.84
N VAL A 178 -1.51 -23.10 -4.51
CA VAL A 178 -0.30 -22.27 -4.35
C VAL A 178 0.60 -22.81 -3.24
N MET A 179 0.05 -23.29 -2.13
CA MET A 179 0.82 -23.89 -1.05
C MET A 179 1.59 -25.13 -1.52
N VAL A 180 0.97 -26.00 -2.33
CA VAL A 180 1.65 -27.14 -2.94
C VAL A 180 2.72 -26.69 -3.91
N ASP A 181 2.44 -25.71 -4.77
CA ASP A 181 3.41 -25.16 -5.71
C ASP A 181 4.61 -24.52 -4.96
N ASN A 182 4.37 -23.84 -3.83
CA ASN A 182 5.41 -23.25 -2.98
C ASN A 182 6.37 -24.32 -2.40
N LEU A 183 5.86 -25.51 -2.07
CA LEU A 183 6.69 -26.63 -1.61
C LEU A 183 7.63 -27.16 -2.70
N THR A 184 7.34 -26.92 -3.98
CA THR A 184 8.25 -27.30 -5.07
C THR A 184 9.37 -26.29 -5.31
N LEU A 185 9.32 -25.11 -4.67
CA LEU A 185 10.38 -24.11 -4.75
C LEU A 185 11.59 -24.55 -3.92
N ARG A 186 12.80 -24.27 -4.44
CA ARG A 186 14.06 -24.52 -3.72
C ARG A 186 14.06 -23.85 -2.34
N ASP A 187 13.71 -22.56 -2.29
CA ASP A 187 13.65 -21.80 -1.04
C ASP A 187 12.52 -22.30 -0.11
N GLY A 188 11.47 -22.92 -0.66
CA GLY A 188 10.41 -23.56 0.13
C GLY A 188 10.95 -24.76 0.91
N GLN A 189 11.68 -25.65 0.24
CA GLN A 189 12.31 -26.81 0.89
C GLN A 189 13.44 -26.40 1.83
N GLU A 190 14.29 -25.46 1.43
CA GLU A 190 15.37 -24.93 2.27
C GLU A 190 14.84 -24.33 3.58
N GLY A 191 13.73 -23.57 3.53
CA GLY A 191 13.11 -23.01 4.72
C GLY A 191 12.62 -24.09 5.69
N ILE A 192 12.01 -25.15 5.17
CA ILE A 192 11.54 -26.31 5.96
C ILE A 192 12.74 -27.06 6.55
N GLU A 193 13.74 -27.37 5.75
CA GLU A 193 14.94 -28.10 6.17
C GLU A 193 15.71 -27.33 7.25
N ALA A 194 15.93 -26.03 7.04
CA ALA A 194 16.60 -25.16 7.99
C ALA A 194 15.89 -25.13 9.35
N PHE A 195 14.56 -25.05 9.34
CA PHE A 195 13.74 -25.10 10.55
C PHE A 195 13.89 -26.44 11.29
N VAL A 196 13.75 -27.56 10.59
CA VAL A 196 13.88 -28.91 11.16
C VAL A 196 15.28 -29.13 11.74
N GLN A 197 16.31 -28.64 11.06
CA GLN A 197 17.71 -28.76 11.47
C GLN A 197 18.16 -27.68 12.47
N LYS A 198 17.28 -26.74 12.85
CA LYS A 198 17.58 -25.61 13.77
C LYS A 198 18.75 -24.73 13.31
N ARG A 199 18.84 -24.49 12.00
CA ARG A 199 19.82 -23.58 11.39
C ARG A 199 19.11 -22.39 10.73
N LYS A 200 19.87 -21.35 10.39
CA LYS A 200 19.34 -20.28 9.55
C LYS A 200 19.21 -20.77 8.10
N PRO A 201 18.14 -20.41 7.39
CA PRO A 201 18.01 -20.72 5.97
C PRO A 201 18.98 -19.87 5.14
N VAL A 202 19.42 -20.42 4.01
CA VAL A 202 20.25 -19.77 2.99
C VAL A 202 19.47 -19.76 1.68
N TRP A 203 18.89 -18.61 1.35
CA TRP A 203 18.05 -18.48 0.15
C TRP A 203 18.89 -18.46 -1.13
N SER A 204 18.31 -18.95 -2.22
CA SER A 204 19.02 -19.20 -3.49
C SER A 204 19.06 -18.00 -4.46
N HIS A 205 18.84 -16.78 -3.98
CA HIS A 205 18.69 -15.55 -4.79
C HIS A 205 19.67 -14.45 -4.39
#